data_AF-A0A2E9R5C4-F1
#
_entry.id   AF-A0A2E9R5C4-F1
#
_cell.length_a   1.000
_cell.length_b   1.000
_cell.length_c   1.000
_cell.angle_alpha   90.00
_cell.angle_beta   90.00
_cell.angle_gamma   90.00
#
_symmetry.space_group_name_H-M   'P 1'
#
loop_
_entity.id
_entity.type
_entity.pdbx_description
1 polymer ?
#
loop_
_entity_poly.entity_id
_entity_poly.type
_entity_poly.pdbx_seq_one_letter_code
_entity_poly.pdbx_strand_id
1 'polypeptide(L)'
;MRRWFVLLLFVAFQGGCHLLYVPPAPLCTGTQCPTSDAGIQREVQTTCGDNICDLERESCASCPQDCKCPTGSYCSPNKELCIVSCGDGICSDDDNENCRSCPKDCACKTGTLCTTTGLCTTIQKTCGDKMCDQKVGENCLTCPVDCPCVTGTCNNGTCLGTQPCGDGKCDPGVGENCTTCPKDCTCPVDQKCAVGVCSKTCGDRVCDTSIGENCANCYQDCSCSQGLGCLPNGQCAQCQCTATQRRCNGIYVESCSPDCQTWNQIQQCTKSQYCALGTCKNLCGNGVCDKKSGESCTTCPVDCPCNAKFICEKGICIASSTCGNGVCDANENCDTCASDCLCKQTAYCSKGLCTKCPKCTPGTYQCISLFPHPFVELSKCECDKWTYLTTCKLPFESCNEKLGKCE
;
A
#
# COMPACT_ATOMS: atom_id res chain seq x y z
N MET A 1 12.71 -18.50 -7.41
CA MET A 1 13.07 -19.26 -6.19
C MET A 1 14.49 -18.87 -5.79
N ARG A 2 14.64 -17.85 -4.94
CA ARG A 2 15.96 -17.29 -4.55
C ARG A 2 16.25 -17.67 -3.09
N ARG A 3 17.46 -18.17 -2.88
CA ARG A 3 18.04 -18.63 -1.61
C ARG A 3 18.27 -17.46 -0.66
N TRP A 4 17.93 -17.64 0.61
CA TRP A 4 18.25 -16.71 1.70
C TRP A 4 19.64 -17.03 2.27
N PHE A 5 20.49 -15.99 2.35
CA PHE A 5 21.76 -15.99 3.08
C PHE A 5 21.49 -15.47 4.50
N VAL A 6 21.84 -16.25 5.52
CA VAL A 6 21.89 -15.80 6.92
C VAL A 6 23.34 -15.48 7.24
N LEU A 7 23.61 -14.22 7.59
CA LEU A 7 24.91 -13.72 8.01
C LEU A 7 24.97 -13.74 9.55
N LEU A 8 25.85 -14.56 10.11
CA LEU A 8 26.22 -14.57 11.54
C LEU A 8 27.25 -13.49 11.80
N LEU A 9 26.96 -12.56 12.71
CA LEU A 9 27.88 -11.53 13.18
C LEU A 9 28.19 -11.79 14.67
N PHE A 10 29.40 -12.28 14.92
CA PHE A 10 30.04 -12.34 16.23
C PHE A 10 30.54 -10.93 16.59
N VAL A 11 30.11 -10.39 17.73
CA VAL A 11 30.80 -9.28 18.39
C VAL A 11 31.04 -9.69 19.84
N ALA A 12 32.31 -9.88 20.17
CA ALA A 12 32.82 -10.03 21.51
C ALA A 12 32.84 -8.66 22.22
N PHE A 13 32.40 -8.61 23.48
CA PHE A 13 32.73 -7.50 24.37
C PHE A 13 33.17 -8.02 25.74
N GLN A 14 34.27 -7.43 26.19
CA GLN A 14 35.07 -7.78 27.34
C GLN A 14 34.45 -7.32 28.66
N GLY A 15 34.60 -8.17 29.69
CA GLY A 15 35.12 -7.86 31.01
C GLY A 15 34.69 -6.58 31.74
N GLY A 16 33.96 -6.77 32.84
CA GLY A 16 33.80 -5.77 33.89
C GLY A 16 33.27 -6.41 35.18
N CYS A 17 34.16 -6.90 36.03
CA CYS A 17 33.83 -7.47 37.33
C CYS A 17 33.72 -6.32 38.35
N HIS A 18 32.52 -5.99 38.81
CA HIS A 18 32.31 -5.05 39.90
C HIS A 18 31.91 -5.81 41.16
N LEU A 19 32.84 -5.85 42.12
CA LEU A 19 32.61 -6.21 43.51
C LEU A 19 31.56 -5.26 44.12
N LEU A 20 30.41 -5.81 44.53
CA LEU A 20 29.50 -5.14 45.43
C LEU A 20 29.50 -5.85 46.79
N TYR A 21 29.94 -5.05 47.74
CA TYR A 21 30.05 -5.20 49.17
C TYR A 21 28.70 -5.60 49.81
N VAL A 22 28.69 -6.70 50.56
CA VAL A 22 27.56 -7.14 51.39
C VAL A 22 27.82 -6.69 52.84
N PRO A 23 26.95 -5.88 53.47
CA PRO A 23 27.07 -5.55 54.88
C PRO A 23 26.66 -6.74 55.77
N PRO A 24 27.30 -6.94 56.94
CA PRO A 24 26.95 -8.04 57.85
C PRO A 24 25.62 -7.78 58.58
N ALA A 25 24.86 -8.86 58.78
CA ALA A 25 23.61 -8.90 59.53
C ALA A 25 23.81 -8.54 61.02
N PRO A 26 22.81 -7.92 61.68
CA PRO A 26 22.90 -7.59 63.08
C PRO A 26 22.74 -8.82 64.00
N LEU A 27 23.57 -8.81 65.04
CA LEU A 27 23.55 -9.68 66.21
C LEU A 27 22.18 -9.63 66.90
N CYS A 28 21.52 -10.78 67.04
CA CYS A 28 20.48 -10.96 68.04
C CYS A 28 21.13 -11.12 69.41
N THR A 29 21.13 -10.05 70.21
CA THR A 29 21.35 -10.07 71.65
C THR A 29 20.00 -10.11 72.35
N GLY A 30 19.65 -11.21 73.03
CA GLY A 30 18.50 -11.24 73.93
C GLY A 30 17.78 -12.58 74.02
N THR A 31 18.18 -13.38 75.02
CA THR A 31 17.40 -14.36 75.79
C THR A 31 16.17 -15.01 75.13
N GLN A 32 16.38 -16.15 74.47
CA GLN A 32 15.80 -17.46 74.81
C GLN A 32 15.99 -18.43 73.63
N CYS A 33 17.03 -19.27 73.71
CA CYS A 33 17.08 -20.54 73.00
C CYS A 33 16.87 -21.66 74.02
N PRO A 34 15.85 -22.53 73.88
CA PRO A 34 15.92 -23.88 74.40
C PRO A 34 16.44 -24.83 73.32
N THR A 35 17.57 -25.42 73.68
CA THR A 35 18.07 -26.79 73.42
C THR A 35 17.25 -27.71 72.52
N SER A 36 17.99 -28.30 71.58
CA SER A 36 17.80 -29.62 71.00
C SER A 36 17.23 -30.65 71.99
N ASP A 37 16.12 -31.28 71.63
CA ASP A 37 15.97 -32.73 71.75
C ASP A 37 14.83 -33.26 70.87
N ALA A 38 15.07 -34.45 70.34
CA ALA A 38 14.31 -35.08 69.28
C ALA A 38 12.88 -35.46 69.70
N GLY A 39 11.92 -35.03 68.88
CA GLY A 39 10.56 -35.55 68.87
C GLY A 39 9.93 -35.22 67.52
N ILE A 40 9.84 -36.21 66.63
CA ILE A 40 9.07 -36.12 65.39
C ILE A 40 7.60 -36.02 65.79
N GLN A 41 7.10 -34.80 65.94
CA GLN A 41 5.71 -34.46 65.71
C GLN A 41 5.75 -33.60 64.45
N ARG A 42 5.24 -34.15 63.35
CA ARG A 42 5.04 -33.42 62.11
C ARG A 42 3.87 -32.47 62.37
N GLU A 43 4.13 -31.35 63.03
CA GLU A 43 3.23 -30.21 63.03
C GLU A 43 3.24 -29.69 61.60
N VAL A 44 2.24 -30.11 60.82
CA VAL A 44 1.98 -29.56 59.50
C VAL A 44 1.50 -28.15 59.76
N GLN A 45 2.42 -27.18 59.68
CA GLN A 45 2.07 -25.78 59.56
C GLN A 45 1.10 -25.64 58.38
N THR A 46 -0.14 -25.25 58.69
CA THR A 46 -1.11 -24.71 57.72
C THR A 46 -0.52 -23.40 57.18
N THR A 47 0.17 -23.48 56.04
CA THR A 47 0.85 -22.35 55.41
C THR A 47 -0.11 -21.57 54.54
N CYS A 48 -0.95 -20.75 55.17
CA CYS A 48 -1.62 -19.69 54.44
C CYS A 48 -0.59 -18.66 53.94
N GLY A 49 -0.63 -18.33 52.65
CA GLY A 49 0.21 -17.37 51.94
C GLY A 49 1.08 -17.94 50.82
N ASP A 50 0.91 -19.19 50.39
CA ASP A 50 1.70 -19.80 49.30
C ASP A 50 1.05 -19.64 47.90
N ASN A 51 -0.14 -19.02 47.85
CA ASN A 51 -0.98 -18.82 46.67
C ASN A 51 -1.51 -20.11 46.01
N ILE A 52 -1.53 -21.24 46.72
CA ILE A 52 -2.11 -22.50 46.26
C ILE A 52 -3.19 -22.95 47.25
N CYS A 53 -4.46 -22.88 46.83
CA CYS A 53 -5.55 -23.35 47.68
C CYS A 53 -5.59 -24.89 47.79
N ASP A 54 -5.06 -25.44 48.89
CA ASP A 54 -5.16 -26.87 49.22
C ASP A 54 -6.51 -27.16 49.89
N LEU A 55 -7.52 -27.56 49.10
CA LEU A 55 -8.89 -27.82 49.59
C LEU A 55 -8.99 -28.94 50.64
N GLU A 56 -7.93 -29.71 50.89
CA GLU A 56 -7.93 -30.69 51.99
C GLU A 56 -7.57 -30.06 53.36
N ARG A 57 -7.02 -28.84 53.38
CA ARG A 57 -6.50 -28.18 54.59
C ARG A 57 -6.82 -26.69 54.71
N GLU A 58 -7.19 -26.07 53.60
CA GLU A 58 -7.45 -24.65 53.47
C GLU A 58 -8.85 -24.43 52.94
N SER A 59 -9.52 -23.45 53.52
CA SER A 59 -10.82 -22.99 53.08
C SER A 59 -10.78 -21.49 52.87
N CYS A 60 -11.79 -20.95 52.18
CA CYS A 60 -11.91 -19.51 52.02
C CYS A 60 -12.06 -18.76 53.36
N ALA A 61 -12.39 -19.48 54.45
CA ALA A 61 -12.53 -18.92 55.79
C ALA A 61 -11.23 -19.03 56.60
N SER A 62 -10.48 -20.13 56.45
CA SER A 62 -9.22 -20.36 57.18
C SER A 62 -8.00 -19.74 56.48
N CYS A 63 -8.02 -19.65 55.15
CA CYS A 63 -6.98 -19.01 54.36
C CYS A 63 -7.56 -18.22 53.15
N PRO A 64 -8.13 -17.02 53.39
CA PRO A 64 -8.73 -16.19 52.35
C PRO A 64 -7.73 -15.62 51.34
N GLN A 65 -6.42 -15.68 51.65
CA GLN A 65 -5.36 -15.18 50.77
C GLN A 65 -5.15 -16.13 49.58
N ASP A 66 -5.15 -17.43 49.83
CA ASP A 66 -4.85 -18.46 48.84
C ASP A 66 -6.12 -19.09 48.26
N CYS A 67 -7.16 -19.24 49.10
CA CYS A 67 -8.48 -19.74 48.71
C CYS A 67 -9.48 -18.60 48.45
N LYS A 68 -9.15 -17.70 47.52
CA LYS A 68 -10.06 -16.61 47.12
C LYS A 68 -11.26 -17.16 46.36
N CYS A 69 -12.45 -16.77 46.78
CA CYS A 69 -13.67 -17.13 46.06
C CYS A 69 -13.69 -16.49 44.66
N PRO A 70 -14.12 -17.24 43.63
CA PRO A 70 -14.29 -16.71 42.27
C PRO A 70 -15.19 -15.48 42.23
N THR A 71 -15.01 -14.64 41.21
CA THR A 71 -15.87 -13.46 41.00
C THR A 71 -17.35 -13.86 40.96
N GLY A 72 -18.17 -13.26 41.83
CA GLY A 72 -19.60 -13.59 41.97
C GLY A 72 -19.92 -14.60 43.08
N SER A 73 -18.94 -14.96 43.91
CA SER A 73 -19.13 -15.80 45.10
C SER A 73 -18.51 -15.16 46.34
N TYR A 74 -19.09 -15.44 47.50
CA TYR A 74 -18.53 -15.04 48.80
C TYR A 74 -18.25 -16.26 49.66
N CYS A 75 -17.28 -16.13 50.56
CA CYS A 75 -16.97 -17.20 51.50
C CYS A 75 -18.02 -17.21 52.61
N SER A 76 -18.76 -18.32 52.75
CA SER A 76 -19.70 -18.47 53.86
C SER A 76 -18.93 -18.84 55.12
N PRO A 77 -18.94 -18.00 56.18
CA PRO A 77 -18.18 -18.26 57.41
C PRO A 77 -18.56 -19.56 58.12
N ASN A 78 -19.77 -20.06 57.88
CA ASN A 78 -20.35 -21.21 58.58
C ASN A 78 -20.23 -22.52 57.79
N LYS A 79 -20.01 -22.45 56.47
CA LYS A 79 -19.91 -23.64 55.60
C LYS A 79 -18.50 -23.86 55.07
N GLU A 80 -17.57 -22.93 55.34
CA GLU A 80 -16.18 -22.97 54.89
C GLU A 80 -16.03 -23.17 53.36
N LEU A 81 -17.06 -22.78 52.60
CA LEU A 81 -17.15 -22.97 51.16
C LEU A 81 -17.53 -21.65 50.49
N CYS A 82 -17.02 -21.45 49.27
CA CYS A 82 -17.44 -20.36 48.41
C CYS A 82 -18.85 -20.64 47.88
N ILE A 83 -19.81 -19.80 48.26
CA ILE A 83 -21.18 -19.88 47.76
C ILE A 83 -21.31 -18.89 46.61
N VAL A 84 -21.75 -19.38 45.46
CA VAL A 84 -22.11 -18.55 44.32
C VAL A 84 -23.33 -17.73 44.74
N SER A 85 -23.16 -16.42 44.80
CA SER A 85 -24.21 -15.49 45.22
C SER A 85 -24.92 -14.86 44.04
N CYS A 86 -24.52 -15.12 42.78
CA CYS A 86 -25.21 -14.62 41.60
C CYS A 86 -25.02 -15.61 40.42
N GLY A 87 -26.05 -15.82 39.59
CA GLY A 87 -25.93 -16.44 38.27
C GLY A 87 -26.85 -17.64 38.00
N ASP A 88 -27.82 -17.93 38.87
CA ASP A 88 -28.84 -18.97 38.68
C ASP A 88 -30.11 -18.45 37.97
N GLY A 89 -30.16 -17.14 37.68
CA GLY A 89 -31.30 -16.46 37.07
C GLY A 89 -32.46 -16.17 38.02
N ILE A 90 -32.31 -16.38 39.34
CA ILE A 90 -33.37 -16.15 40.34
C ILE A 90 -32.85 -15.20 41.42
N CYS A 91 -33.44 -14.01 41.50
CA CYS A 91 -33.13 -13.07 42.58
C CYS A 91 -33.68 -13.57 43.92
N SER A 92 -32.82 -14.11 44.79
CA SER A 92 -33.22 -14.71 46.07
C SER A 92 -32.89 -13.80 47.26
N ASP A 93 -33.92 -13.29 47.94
CA ASP A 93 -33.78 -12.41 49.12
C ASP A 93 -33.07 -13.13 50.30
N ASP A 94 -33.24 -14.45 50.41
CA ASP A 94 -32.65 -15.27 51.48
C ASP A 94 -31.11 -15.38 51.38
N ASP A 95 -30.56 -15.21 50.18
CA ASP A 95 -29.11 -15.20 49.90
C ASP A 95 -28.55 -13.75 49.79
N ASN A 96 -29.36 -12.76 50.17
CA ASN A 96 -29.04 -11.33 50.16
C ASN A 96 -28.67 -10.82 48.75
N GLU A 97 -29.26 -11.42 47.72
CA GLU A 97 -29.14 -10.98 46.35
C GLU A 97 -29.98 -9.73 46.11
N ASN A 98 -29.40 -8.72 45.47
CA ASN A 98 -30.11 -7.51 45.12
C ASN A 98 -29.53 -6.90 43.85
N CYS A 99 -30.16 -5.86 43.32
CA CYS A 99 -29.76 -5.26 42.05
C CYS A 99 -28.36 -4.60 42.06
N ARG A 100 -27.70 -4.47 43.22
CA ARG A 100 -26.28 -4.06 43.33
C ARG A 100 -25.33 -5.24 43.47
N SER A 101 -25.68 -6.26 44.27
CA SER A 101 -24.84 -7.45 44.45
C SER A 101 -24.89 -8.37 43.22
N CYS A 102 -26.07 -8.52 42.61
CA CYS A 102 -26.33 -9.45 41.52
C CYS A 102 -27.15 -8.82 40.38
N PRO A 103 -26.59 -7.84 39.66
CA PRO A 103 -27.33 -7.05 38.66
C PRO A 103 -27.82 -7.86 37.45
N LYS A 104 -27.31 -9.08 37.22
CA LYS A 104 -27.78 -9.96 36.14
C LYS A 104 -29.05 -10.73 36.51
N ASP A 105 -29.12 -11.24 37.74
CA ASP A 105 -30.25 -12.07 38.21
C ASP A 105 -31.33 -11.21 38.88
N CYS A 106 -30.92 -10.12 39.55
CA CYS A 106 -31.77 -9.12 40.19
C CYS A 106 -31.91 -7.84 39.37
N ALA A 107 -31.82 -7.91 38.04
CA ALA A 107 -31.99 -6.74 37.18
C ALA A 107 -33.37 -6.09 37.43
N CYS A 108 -33.36 -4.79 37.74
CA CYS A 108 -34.60 -4.04 37.91
C CYS A 108 -35.42 -4.08 36.61
N LYS A 109 -36.71 -4.41 36.73
CA LYS A 109 -37.64 -4.45 35.58
C LYS A 109 -37.73 -3.07 34.92
N THR A 110 -38.03 -3.04 33.63
CA THR A 110 -38.18 -1.82 32.84
C THR A 110 -39.06 -0.78 33.56
N GLY A 111 -38.53 0.43 33.76
CA GLY A 111 -39.20 1.53 34.48
C GLY A 111 -38.83 1.67 35.97
N THR A 112 -37.88 0.89 36.47
CA THR A 112 -37.37 0.97 37.84
C THR A 112 -35.84 1.11 37.86
N LEU A 113 -35.30 1.85 38.84
CA LEU A 113 -33.86 2.02 39.04
C LEU A 113 -33.42 1.33 40.34
N CYS A 114 -32.24 0.70 40.30
CA CYS A 114 -31.60 0.16 41.49
C CYS A 114 -31.07 1.29 42.38
N THR A 115 -31.67 1.45 43.56
CA THR A 115 -31.24 2.44 44.55
C THR A 115 -29.92 2.06 45.20
N THR A 116 -29.31 3.01 45.90
CA THR A 116 -28.09 2.78 46.67
C THR A 116 -28.26 1.75 47.79
N THR A 117 -29.49 1.47 48.21
CA THR A 117 -29.79 0.42 49.20
C THR A 117 -30.05 -0.95 48.57
N GLY A 118 -29.90 -1.09 47.24
CA GLY A 118 -30.14 -2.36 46.55
C GLY A 118 -31.60 -2.64 46.21
N LEU A 119 -32.51 -1.66 46.38
CA LEU A 119 -33.93 -1.84 46.07
C LEU A 119 -34.28 -1.23 44.71
N CYS A 120 -35.08 -1.93 43.91
CA CYS A 120 -35.62 -1.38 42.66
C CYS A 120 -36.83 -0.48 42.95
N THR A 121 -36.72 0.81 42.65
CA THR A 121 -37.82 1.78 42.84
C THR A 121 -38.32 2.31 41.50
N THR A 122 -39.63 2.56 41.38
CA THR A 122 -40.21 3.18 40.18
C THR A 122 -39.64 4.58 39.96
N ILE A 123 -39.16 4.82 38.74
CA ILE A 123 -38.75 6.16 38.33
C ILE A 123 -40.05 6.95 38.14
N GLN A 124 -40.29 7.97 38.97
CA GLN A 124 -41.48 8.81 38.84
C GLN A 124 -41.56 9.41 37.43
N LYS A 125 -42.49 8.92 36.62
CA LYS A 125 -43.29 9.60 35.57
C LYS A 125 -42.65 10.79 34.81
N THR A 126 -41.37 10.72 34.43
CA THR A 126 -40.69 11.78 33.64
C THR A 126 -39.67 11.21 32.65
N CYS A 127 -39.78 9.95 32.23
CA CYS A 127 -39.00 9.44 31.10
C CYS A 127 -39.92 8.57 30.22
N GLY A 128 -39.81 8.67 28.90
CA GLY A 128 -40.45 7.81 27.90
C GLY A 128 -41.29 8.53 26.84
N ASP A 129 -41.32 9.86 26.82
CA ASP A 129 -42.05 10.65 25.83
C ASP A 129 -41.19 11.12 24.65
N LYS A 130 -39.90 10.73 24.65
CA LYS A 130 -38.88 11.06 23.64
C LYS A 130 -38.50 12.55 23.59
N MET A 131 -38.83 13.34 24.60
CA MET A 131 -38.34 14.71 24.75
C MET A 131 -37.44 14.81 25.98
N CYS A 132 -36.40 15.67 25.91
CA CYS A 132 -35.45 15.86 27.00
C CYS A 132 -35.77 17.15 27.77
N ASP A 133 -36.64 17.06 28.78
CA ASP A 133 -37.10 18.20 29.55
C ASP A 133 -36.22 18.50 30.77
N GLN A 134 -35.12 19.20 30.52
CA GLN A 134 -34.15 19.62 31.55
C GLN A 134 -34.78 20.40 32.72
N LYS A 135 -35.90 21.10 32.48
CA LYS A 135 -36.62 21.90 33.49
C LYS A 135 -37.32 21.06 34.57
N VAL A 136 -37.63 19.80 34.27
CA VAL A 136 -38.19 18.85 35.24
C VAL A 136 -37.16 17.83 35.71
N GLY A 137 -35.88 18.02 35.35
CA GLY A 137 -34.75 17.24 35.84
C GLY A 137 -34.30 16.10 34.91
N GLU A 138 -34.80 16.06 33.67
CA GLU A 138 -34.37 15.06 32.69
C GLU A 138 -32.98 15.39 32.14
N ASN A 139 -32.12 14.38 32.13
CA ASN A 139 -30.79 14.48 31.57
C ASN A 139 -30.29 13.10 31.16
N CYS A 140 -29.10 13.05 30.56
CA CYS A 140 -28.55 11.81 30.01
C CYS A 140 -28.19 10.73 31.06
N LEU A 141 -28.23 11.05 32.38
CA LEU A 141 -28.14 10.05 33.45
C LEU A 141 -29.52 9.60 33.95
N THR A 142 -30.49 10.50 34.00
CA THR A 142 -31.82 10.23 34.57
C THR A 142 -32.80 9.65 33.56
N CYS A 143 -32.74 10.12 32.30
CA CYS A 143 -33.61 9.69 31.20
C CYS A 143 -32.78 9.47 29.91
N PRO A 144 -31.90 8.45 29.84
CA PRO A 144 -31.00 8.25 28.70
C PRO A 144 -31.71 7.89 27.38
N VAL A 145 -32.97 7.47 27.44
CA VAL A 145 -33.79 7.16 26.25
C VAL A 145 -34.38 8.43 25.63
N ASP A 146 -34.78 9.40 26.46
CA ASP A 146 -35.36 10.67 25.98
C ASP A 146 -34.31 11.78 25.84
N CYS A 147 -33.21 11.68 26.61
CA CYS A 147 -32.01 12.50 26.54
C CYS A 147 -30.77 11.72 26.05
N PRO A 148 -30.82 11.00 24.91
CA PRO A 148 -29.66 10.25 24.43
C PRO A 148 -28.56 11.22 23.98
N CYS A 149 -27.32 10.96 24.40
CA CYS A 149 -26.18 11.65 23.81
C CYS A 149 -25.95 11.09 22.39
N VAL A 150 -26.41 11.83 21.37
CA VAL A 150 -26.36 11.42 19.94
C VAL A 150 -24.92 11.08 19.52
N THR A 151 -23.96 11.91 19.95
CA THR A 151 -22.53 11.63 19.85
C THR A 151 -21.82 12.12 21.12
N GLY A 152 -21.23 11.19 21.89
CA GLY A 152 -20.48 11.53 23.10
C GLY A 152 -20.91 10.73 24.32
N THR A 153 -20.31 11.05 25.46
CA THR A 153 -20.50 10.31 26.71
C THR A 153 -21.20 11.19 27.74
N CYS A 154 -22.23 10.66 28.39
CA CYS A 154 -22.88 11.38 29.49
C CYS A 154 -21.94 11.45 30.70
N ASN A 155 -21.60 12.65 31.12
CA ASN A 155 -20.81 12.89 32.34
C ASN A 155 -21.53 13.93 33.21
N ASN A 156 -21.82 13.54 34.45
CA ASN A 156 -22.48 14.39 35.45
C ASN A 156 -23.79 15.05 34.95
N GLY A 157 -24.63 14.28 34.24
CA GLY A 157 -25.90 14.75 33.70
C GLY A 157 -25.78 15.64 32.45
N THR A 158 -24.57 15.80 31.90
CA THR A 158 -24.34 16.58 30.67
C THR A 158 -23.66 15.71 29.63
N CYS A 159 -24.12 15.74 28.38
CA CYS A 159 -23.43 15.06 27.30
C CYS A 159 -22.12 15.78 27.01
N LEU A 160 -20.99 15.15 27.34
CA LEU A 160 -19.67 15.63 26.93
C LEU A 160 -19.39 15.11 25.52
N GLY A 161 -19.18 16.05 24.59
CA GLY A 161 -19.09 15.76 23.16
C GLY A 161 -20.10 16.53 22.30
N THR A 162 -20.72 17.60 22.82
CA THR A 162 -21.51 18.56 22.03
C THR A 162 -20.63 19.33 21.03
N GLN A 163 -20.07 18.63 20.06
CA GLN A 163 -19.90 19.20 18.73
C GLN A 163 -21.23 18.94 18.01
N PRO A 164 -21.85 19.96 17.40
CA PRO A 164 -23.20 19.86 16.83
C PRO A 164 -23.35 18.87 15.66
N CYS A 165 -22.23 18.30 15.19
CA CYS A 165 -22.18 17.41 14.04
C CYS A 165 -22.99 16.11 14.20
N GLY A 166 -23.71 15.71 13.15
CA GLY A 166 -24.27 14.37 12.95
C GLY A 166 -25.71 14.32 12.45
N ASP A 167 -26.35 15.46 12.19
CA ASP A 167 -27.72 15.55 11.68
C ASP A 167 -27.81 15.58 10.14
N GLY A 168 -26.65 15.60 9.47
CA GLY A 168 -26.53 15.62 8.02
C GLY A 168 -26.76 17.00 7.38
N LYS A 169 -26.85 18.07 8.17
CA LYS A 169 -26.89 19.46 7.71
C LYS A 169 -25.71 20.23 8.28
N CYS A 170 -25.26 21.25 7.56
CA CYS A 170 -24.24 22.17 8.06
C CYS A 170 -24.93 23.41 8.63
N ASP A 171 -24.86 23.60 9.95
CA ASP A 171 -25.47 24.72 10.68
C ASP A 171 -24.43 25.68 11.31
N PRO A 172 -23.97 26.70 10.56
CA PRO A 172 -22.98 27.67 11.03
C PRO A 172 -23.41 28.44 12.28
N GLY A 173 -24.72 28.62 12.47
CA GLY A 173 -25.29 29.37 13.60
C GLY A 173 -25.04 28.73 14.97
N VAL A 174 -24.70 27.44 15.01
CA VAL A 174 -24.33 26.70 16.23
C VAL A 174 -22.86 26.30 16.25
N GLY A 175 -22.05 26.81 15.31
CA GLY A 175 -20.61 26.59 15.26
C GLY A 175 -20.15 25.43 14.38
N GLU A 176 -21.03 24.88 13.54
CA GLU A 176 -20.62 23.88 12.55
C GLU A 176 -19.88 24.51 11.38
N ASN A 177 -18.82 23.85 10.96
CA ASN A 177 -18.12 24.16 9.74
C ASN A 177 -17.37 22.94 9.22
N CYS A 178 -16.75 23.05 8.05
CA CYS A 178 -16.08 21.94 7.41
C CYS A 178 -14.81 21.42 8.15
N THR A 179 -14.31 22.14 9.18
CA THR A 179 -13.22 21.65 10.06
C THR A 179 -13.75 20.99 11.33
N THR A 180 -14.85 21.48 11.89
CA THR A 180 -15.46 20.94 13.12
C THR A 180 -16.38 19.76 12.81
N CYS A 181 -17.12 19.83 11.70
CA CYS A 181 -18.15 18.87 11.29
C CYS A 181 -18.00 18.46 9.80
N PRO A 182 -16.90 17.84 9.38
CA PRO A 182 -16.61 17.57 7.96
C PRO A 182 -17.61 16.64 7.24
N LYS A 183 -18.31 15.77 7.98
CA LYS A 183 -19.34 14.86 7.42
C LYS A 183 -20.62 15.60 7.06
N ASP A 184 -20.95 16.64 7.82
CA ASP A 184 -22.22 17.35 7.75
C ASP A 184 -22.04 18.65 6.94
N CYS A 185 -20.87 19.27 7.10
CA CYS A 185 -20.33 20.36 6.31
C CYS A 185 -19.35 19.87 5.24
N THR A 186 -19.73 18.84 4.47
CA THR A 186 -18.92 18.37 3.35
C THR A 186 -18.86 19.46 2.27
N CYS A 187 -17.65 19.82 1.86
CA CYS A 187 -17.49 20.81 0.81
C CYS A 187 -18.00 20.28 -0.55
N PRO A 188 -18.70 21.11 -1.35
CA PRO A 188 -19.09 20.78 -2.71
C PRO A 188 -17.91 20.31 -3.58
N VAL A 189 -18.22 19.61 -4.67
CA VAL A 189 -17.22 19.21 -5.67
C VAL A 189 -16.42 20.45 -6.11
N ASP A 190 -15.08 20.32 -6.13
CA ASP A 190 -14.09 21.37 -6.41
C ASP A 190 -13.83 22.40 -5.28
N GLN A 191 -14.30 22.14 -4.06
CA GLN A 191 -13.97 22.93 -2.88
C GLN A 191 -13.21 22.11 -1.83
N LYS A 192 -12.29 22.76 -1.11
CA LYS A 192 -11.63 22.18 0.06
C LYS A 192 -11.92 23.03 1.28
N CYS A 193 -11.95 22.37 2.43
CA CYS A 193 -12.09 23.05 3.69
C CYS A 193 -10.78 23.74 4.07
N ALA A 194 -10.81 25.07 4.16
CA ALA A 194 -9.70 25.88 4.66
C ALA A 194 -10.25 26.83 5.74
N VAL A 195 -9.68 26.76 6.96
CA VAL A 195 -10.05 27.64 8.09
C VAL A 195 -11.56 27.66 8.38
N GLY A 196 -12.21 26.49 8.32
CA GLY A 196 -13.65 26.38 8.60
C GLY A 196 -14.56 26.92 7.50
N VAL A 197 -14.05 27.18 6.29
CA VAL A 197 -14.87 27.58 5.15
C VAL A 197 -14.56 26.70 3.95
N CYS A 198 -15.61 26.26 3.24
CA CYS A 198 -15.45 25.61 1.95
C CYS A 198 -15.19 26.69 0.90
N SER A 199 -13.96 26.73 0.39
CA SER A 199 -13.60 27.61 -0.71
C SER A 199 -13.27 26.79 -1.94
N LYS A 200 -13.62 27.32 -3.12
CA LYS A 200 -12.88 26.93 -4.33
C LYS A 200 -11.44 27.35 -4.06
N THR A 201 -10.54 26.38 -4.01
CA THR A 201 -9.11 26.63 -3.84
C THR A 201 -8.42 26.82 -5.20
N CYS A 202 -9.22 26.92 -6.27
CA CYS A 202 -8.79 27.16 -7.63
C CYS A 202 -9.97 27.47 -8.57
N GLY A 203 -9.72 28.27 -9.61
CA GLY A 203 -10.57 28.56 -10.76
C GLY A 203 -11.14 29.98 -10.87
N ASP A 204 -10.67 30.96 -10.10
CA ASP A 204 -11.14 32.36 -10.16
C ASP A 204 -10.16 33.30 -10.90
N ARG A 205 -9.02 32.76 -11.34
CA ARG A 205 -7.92 33.43 -12.06
C ARG A 205 -7.14 34.43 -11.21
N VAL A 206 -7.30 34.40 -9.89
CA VAL A 206 -6.50 35.19 -8.94
C VAL A 206 -5.71 34.20 -8.08
N CYS A 207 -4.41 34.45 -7.89
CA CYS A 207 -3.60 33.57 -7.05
C CYS A 207 -3.65 34.02 -5.58
N ASP A 208 -4.57 33.48 -4.81
CA ASP A 208 -4.81 33.87 -3.42
C ASP A 208 -3.89 33.13 -2.42
N THR A 209 -2.62 33.55 -2.41
CA THR A 209 -1.59 33.00 -1.50
C THR A 209 -1.98 33.04 -0.01
N SER A 210 -2.86 33.97 0.39
CA SER A 210 -3.32 34.14 1.78
C SER A 210 -4.25 33.02 2.26
N ILE A 211 -4.92 32.32 1.35
CA ILE A 211 -5.75 31.14 1.65
C ILE A 211 -5.07 29.83 1.23
N GLY A 212 -3.78 29.90 0.87
CA GLY A 212 -2.93 28.75 0.61
C GLY A 212 -2.84 28.33 -0.85
N GLU A 213 -3.31 29.14 -1.80
CA GLU A 213 -3.12 28.86 -3.22
C GLU A 213 -1.67 29.01 -3.64
N ASN A 214 -1.22 28.10 -4.49
CA ASN A 214 0.10 28.11 -5.08
C ASN A 214 0.12 27.30 -6.37
N CYS A 215 1.24 27.35 -7.08
CA CYS A 215 1.36 26.71 -8.39
C CYS A 215 1.20 25.17 -8.36
N ALA A 216 1.35 24.53 -7.19
CA ALA A 216 1.29 23.07 -7.05
C ALA A 216 -0.13 22.57 -6.78
N ASN A 217 -0.96 23.36 -6.09
CA ASN A 217 -2.36 23.01 -5.78
C ASN A 217 -3.38 23.76 -6.64
N CYS A 218 -2.98 24.85 -7.30
CA CYS A 218 -3.83 25.66 -8.16
C CYS A 218 -3.05 26.26 -9.34
N TYR A 219 -2.57 25.41 -10.25
CA TYR A 219 -1.76 25.86 -11.39
C TYR A 219 -2.50 26.79 -12.37
N GLN A 220 -3.84 26.76 -12.37
CA GLN A 220 -4.69 27.52 -13.29
C GLN A 220 -4.70 29.02 -12.95
N ASP A 221 -4.66 29.33 -11.65
CA ASP A 221 -4.69 30.71 -11.17
C ASP A 221 -3.31 31.17 -10.70
N CYS A 222 -2.52 30.26 -10.11
CA CYS A 222 -1.15 30.48 -9.66
C CYS A 222 -0.10 29.95 -10.64
N SER A 223 -0.20 30.32 -11.92
CA SER A 223 0.81 29.93 -12.91
C SER A 223 2.12 30.70 -12.71
N CYS A 224 3.25 29.99 -12.77
CA CYS A 224 4.56 30.63 -12.66
C CYS A 224 4.86 31.50 -13.89
N SER A 225 5.52 32.64 -13.69
CA SER A 225 5.96 33.52 -14.77
C SER A 225 6.89 32.80 -15.76
N GLN A 226 7.01 33.33 -16.98
CA GLN A 226 7.81 32.71 -18.05
C GLN A 226 9.24 32.35 -17.58
N GLY A 227 9.64 31.09 -17.79
CA GLY A 227 10.96 30.57 -17.39
C GLY A 227 11.06 30.07 -15.94
N LEU A 228 9.98 30.16 -15.17
CA LEU A 228 9.88 29.58 -13.82
C LEU A 228 9.01 28.31 -13.82
N GLY A 229 9.47 27.29 -13.12
CA GLY A 229 8.76 26.02 -12.90
C GLY A 229 8.19 25.97 -11.49
N CYS A 230 7.11 25.21 -11.31
CA CYS A 230 6.50 25.03 -10.00
C CYS A 230 7.19 23.90 -9.22
N LEU A 231 7.79 24.25 -8.08
CA LEU A 231 8.37 23.27 -7.18
C LEU A 231 7.28 22.51 -6.42
N PRO A 232 7.55 21.28 -5.92
CA PRO A 232 6.59 20.50 -5.13
C PRO A 232 6.08 21.20 -3.86
N ASN A 233 6.82 22.19 -3.35
CA ASN A 233 6.43 23.02 -2.21
C ASN A 233 5.56 24.24 -2.60
N GLY A 234 5.13 24.35 -3.85
CA GLY A 234 4.30 25.45 -4.34
C GLY A 234 5.05 26.73 -4.69
N GLN A 235 6.39 26.74 -4.67
CA GLN A 235 7.18 27.92 -5.03
C GLN A 235 7.60 27.91 -6.50
N CYS A 236 7.58 29.09 -7.14
CA CYS A 236 8.12 29.24 -8.49
C CYS A 236 9.65 29.43 -8.43
N ALA A 237 10.40 28.61 -9.16
CA ALA A 237 11.86 28.68 -9.23
C ALA A 237 12.37 28.60 -10.68
N GLN A 238 13.59 29.08 -10.91
CA GLN A 238 14.21 29.02 -12.24
C GLN A 238 14.34 27.57 -12.71
N CYS A 239 13.85 27.34 -13.93
CA CYS A 239 13.92 26.04 -14.58
C CYS A 239 15.37 25.70 -14.97
N GLN A 240 15.86 24.53 -14.56
CA GLN A 240 17.09 23.95 -15.10
C GLN A 240 16.87 23.30 -16.48
N CYS A 241 15.62 23.01 -16.82
CA CYS A 241 15.20 22.45 -18.09
C CYS A 241 13.75 22.84 -18.41
N THR A 242 13.35 22.78 -19.67
CA THR A 242 11.94 23.05 -20.04
C THR A 242 11.08 21.85 -19.65
N ALA A 243 9.95 22.04 -18.96
CA ALA A 243 9.06 20.95 -18.56
C ALA A 243 8.78 20.00 -19.73
N THR A 244 8.88 18.69 -19.51
CA THR A 244 8.67 17.64 -20.53
C THR A 244 9.67 17.61 -21.69
N GLN A 245 10.64 18.52 -21.75
CA GLN A 245 11.72 18.45 -22.71
C GLN A 245 12.49 17.15 -22.53
N ARG A 246 12.89 16.53 -23.64
CA ARG A 246 13.66 15.29 -23.65
C ARG A 246 15.11 15.55 -24.02
N ARG A 247 16.02 14.80 -23.43
CA ARG A 247 17.44 14.80 -23.80
C ARG A 247 17.99 13.39 -23.79
N CYS A 248 19.20 13.27 -24.31
CA CYS A 248 19.98 12.03 -24.25
C CYS A 248 21.08 12.16 -23.20
N ASN A 249 21.19 11.15 -22.34
CA ASN A 249 22.30 10.97 -21.41
C ASN A 249 22.90 9.57 -21.64
N GLY A 250 23.86 9.48 -22.57
CA GLY A 250 24.38 8.20 -23.05
C GLY A 250 23.31 7.37 -23.78
N ILE A 251 23.02 6.19 -23.27
CA ILE A 251 21.98 5.28 -23.81
C ILE A 251 20.58 5.56 -23.24
N TYR A 252 20.43 6.56 -22.38
CA TYR A 252 19.17 6.87 -21.72
C TYR A 252 18.51 8.09 -22.33
N VAL A 253 17.20 8.00 -22.54
CA VAL A 253 16.34 9.16 -22.77
C VAL A 253 15.87 9.64 -21.40
N GLU A 254 16.14 10.90 -21.12
CA GLU A 254 15.64 11.59 -19.92
C GLU A 254 14.57 12.60 -20.33
N SER A 255 13.54 12.75 -19.50
CA SER A 255 12.55 13.82 -19.58
C SER A 255 12.73 14.75 -18.40
N CYS A 256 12.72 16.05 -18.66
CA CYS A 256 12.66 17.06 -17.62
C CYS A 256 11.38 16.85 -16.80
N SER A 257 11.54 16.80 -15.48
CA SER A 257 10.45 16.72 -14.51
C SER A 257 9.48 17.91 -14.69
N PRO A 258 8.19 17.77 -14.36
CA PRO A 258 7.25 18.89 -14.35
C PRO A 258 7.72 20.06 -13.46
N ASP A 259 8.47 19.76 -12.39
CA ASP A 259 9.09 20.77 -11.52
C ASP A 259 10.26 21.55 -12.17
N CYS A 260 10.69 21.11 -13.35
CA CYS A 260 11.79 21.69 -14.13
C CYS A 260 13.17 21.71 -13.45
N GLN A 261 13.35 20.97 -12.36
CA GLN A 261 14.60 20.91 -11.59
C GLN A 261 15.44 19.69 -11.92
N THR A 262 14.79 18.58 -12.26
CA THR A 262 15.45 17.28 -12.39
C THR A 262 15.16 16.61 -13.73
N TRP A 263 16.09 15.77 -14.16
CA TRP A 263 15.94 14.93 -15.34
C TRP A 263 15.63 13.51 -14.90
N ASN A 264 14.46 13.01 -15.31
CA ASN A 264 14.01 11.67 -15.00
C ASN A 264 14.28 10.74 -16.19
N GLN A 265 14.94 9.62 -15.95
CA GLN A 265 15.12 8.60 -16.98
C GLN A 265 13.76 7.98 -17.34
N ILE A 266 13.34 8.12 -18.59
CA ILE A 266 12.06 7.61 -19.09
C ILE A 266 12.20 6.40 -20.01
N GLN A 267 13.37 6.22 -20.64
CA GLN A 267 13.62 5.11 -21.55
C GLN A 267 15.12 4.79 -21.61
N GLN A 268 15.46 3.51 -21.69
CA GLN A 268 16.80 3.04 -22.03
C GLN A 268 16.77 2.49 -23.46
N CYS A 269 17.68 2.93 -24.31
CA CYS A 269 17.81 2.42 -25.67
C CYS A 269 18.36 1.00 -25.66
N THR A 270 17.85 0.14 -26.55
CA THR A 270 18.31 -1.24 -26.67
C THR A 270 19.72 -1.29 -27.27
N LYS A 271 20.35 -2.48 -27.28
CA LYS A 271 21.69 -2.67 -27.88
C LYS A 271 21.76 -2.31 -29.38
N SER A 272 20.63 -2.32 -30.08
CA SER A 272 20.52 -1.96 -31.50
C SER A 272 20.05 -0.51 -31.70
N GLN A 273 20.09 0.31 -30.65
CA GLN A 273 19.61 1.68 -30.66
C GLN A 273 20.61 2.64 -30.01
N TYR A 274 20.58 3.89 -30.42
CA TYR A 274 21.29 4.98 -29.78
C TYR A 274 20.31 6.10 -29.43
N CYS A 275 20.62 6.85 -28.37
CA CYS A 275 19.83 8.02 -28.03
C CYS A 275 20.29 9.20 -28.89
N ALA A 276 19.38 9.78 -29.65
CA ALA A 276 19.59 11.07 -30.30
C ALA A 276 18.33 11.94 -30.23
N LEU A 277 18.53 13.23 -29.94
CA LEU A 277 17.46 14.24 -29.84
C LEU A 277 16.32 13.82 -28.88
N GLY A 278 16.65 13.17 -27.76
CA GLY A 278 15.66 12.74 -26.77
C GLY A 278 14.78 11.56 -27.24
N THR A 279 15.26 10.76 -28.19
CA THR A 279 14.58 9.56 -28.69
C THR A 279 15.57 8.44 -28.95
N CYS A 280 15.14 7.18 -28.75
CA CYS A 280 15.92 6.03 -29.18
C CYS A 280 15.73 5.82 -30.69
N LYS A 281 16.82 5.92 -31.44
CA LYS A 281 16.86 5.64 -32.87
C LYS A 281 17.52 4.31 -33.11
N ASN A 282 17.06 3.56 -34.11
CA ASN A 282 17.72 2.33 -34.53
C ASN A 282 19.10 2.67 -35.08
N LEU A 283 20.08 1.86 -34.72
CA LEU A 283 21.43 1.89 -35.28
C LEU A 283 21.45 1.33 -36.71
N CYS A 284 20.38 0.70 -37.20
CA CYS A 284 20.37 0.04 -38.50
C CYS A 284 19.10 0.42 -39.30
N GLY A 285 19.17 0.33 -40.63
CA GLY A 285 18.13 0.60 -41.61
C GLY A 285 18.22 1.96 -42.34
N ASN A 286 19.33 2.71 -42.23
CA ASN A 286 19.49 3.98 -42.96
C ASN A 286 20.22 3.81 -44.31
N GLY A 287 20.71 2.61 -44.62
CA GLY A 287 21.46 2.30 -45.84
C GLY A 287 22.92 2.80 -45.85
N VAL A 288 23.45 3.29 -44.74
CA VAL A 288 24.82 3.83 -44.60
C VAL A 288 25.51 3.19 -43.40
N CYS A 289 26.59 2.45 -43.63
CA CYS A 289 27.38 1.83 -42.56
C CYS A 289 28.19 2.83 -41.73
N ASP A 290 27.61 3.38 -40.66
CA ASP A 290 28.24 4.37 -39.79
C ASP A 290 29.09 3.71 -38.68
N LYS A 291 30.31 3.29 -39.04
CA LYS A 291 31.26 2.65 -38.10
C LYS A 291 31.52 3.45 -36.82
N LYS A 292 31.44 4.79 -36.89
CA LYS A 292 31.63 5.68 -35.72
C LYS A 292 30.48 5.60 -34.72
N SER A 293 29.29 5.22 -35.18
CA SER A 293 28.09 5.03 -34.37
C SER A 293 27.99 3.60 -33.80
N GLY A 294 28.97 2.74 -34.07
CA GLY A 294 28.99 1.34 -33.62
C GLY A 294 28.33 0.37 -34.60
N GLU A 295 28.02 0.81 -35.82
CA GLU A 295 27.54 -0.06 -36.87
C GLU A 295 28.66 -0.94 -37.43
N SER A 296 28.36 -2.23 -37.58
CA SER A 296 29.26 -3.25 -38.10
C SER A 296 28.45 -4.33 -38.78
N CYS A 297 29.10 -5.22 -39.50
CA CYS A 297 28.41 -6.33 -40.15
C CYS A 297 27.76 -7.31 -39.15
N THR A 298 28.10 -7.27 -37.85
CA THR A 298 27.41 -8.06 -36.80
C THR A 298 26.29 -7.29 -36.10
N THR A 299 26.46 -5.97 -35.91
CA THR A 299 25.47 -5.14 -35.20
C THR A 299 24.37 -4.60 -36.13
N CYS A 300 24.71 -4.34 -37.40
CA CYS A 300 23.84 -3.79 -38.43
C CYS A 300 24.10 -4.38 -39.82
N PRO A 301 23.83 -5.69 -40.04
CA PRO A 301 24.08 -6.36 -41.32
C PRO A 301 23.28 -5.78 -42.51
N VAL A 302 22.20 -5.05 -42.23
CA VAL A 302 21.39 -4.37 -43.27
C VAL A 302 22.11 -3.16 -43.86
N ASP A 303 22.78 -2.36 -43.03
CA ASP A 303 23.48 -1.13 -43.46
C ASP A 303 24.97 -1.37 -43.72
N CYS A 304 25.55 -2.36 -43.04
CA CYS A 304 26.93 -2.82 -43.20
C CYS A 304 27.04 -4.23 -43.81
N PRO A 305 26.41 -4.52 -44.97
CA PRO A 305 26.58 -5.82 -45.60
C PRO A 305 28.03 -5.97 -46.07
N CYS A 306 28.62 -7.12 -45.79
CA CYS A 306 29.90 -7.45 -46.41
C CYS A 306 29.69 -7.67 -47.90
N ASN A 307 30.58 -7.08 -48.72
CA ASN A 307 30.59 -7.34 -50.15
C ASN A 307 30.71 -8.84 -50.41
N ALA A 308 30.23 -9.29 -51.58
CA ALA A 308 30.12 -10.69 -51.97
C ALA A 308 31.38 -11.57 -51.77
N LYS A 309 32.57 -10.96 -51.66
CA LYS A 309 33.88 -11.61 -51.46
C LYS A 309 34.35 -11.63 -50.01
N PHE A 310 33.55 -11.12 -49.07
CA PHE A 310 33.92 -10.92 -47.68
C PHE A 310 32.88 -11.53 -46.74
N ILE A 311 33.35 -12.22 -45.70
CA ILE A 311 32.50 -12.73 -44.62
C ILE A 311 32.62 -11.80 -43.40
N CYS A 312 31.54 -11.71 -42.62
CA CYS A 312 31.55 -10.94 -41.38
C CYS A 312 32.15 -11.77 -40.24
N GLU A 313 33.39 -11.48 -39.85
CA GLU A 313 34.01 -12.10 -38.68
C GLU A 313 34.32 -11.02 -37.64
N LYS A 314 33.78 -11.19 -36.42
CA LYS A 314 33.97 -10.25 -35.28
C LYS A 314 33.65 -8.79 -35.62
N GLY A 315 32.65 -8.54 -36.46
CA GLY A 315 32.22 -7.19 -36.86
C GLY A 315 33.06 -6.56 -37.97
N ILE A 316 33.97 -7.32 -38.59
CA ILE A 316 34.81 -6.88 -39.70
C ILE A 316 34.55 -7.77 -40.91
N CYS A 317 34.41 -7.16 -42.09
CA CYS A 317 34.34 -7.89 -43.34
C CYS A 317 35.75 -8.32 -43.75
N ILE A 318 36.05 -9.62 -43.65
CA ILE A 318 37.33 -10.21 -44.04
C ILE A 318 37.18 -10.99 -45.35
N ALA A 319 38.22 -10.96 -46.20
CA ALA A 319 38.15 -11.64 -47.49
C ALA A 319 38.01 -13.15 -47.27
N SER A 320 36.93 -13.72 -47.81
CA SER A 320 36.76 -15.17 -47.81
C SER A 320 37.51 -15.73 -49.01
N SER A 321 38.47 -16.64 -48.78
CA SER A 321 39.15 -17.37 -49.85
C SER A 321 38.25 -18.40 -50.54
N THR A 322 36.99 -18.52 -50.11
CA THR A 322 36.00 -19.53 -50.51
C THR A 322 34.62 -18.89 -50.67
N CYS A 323 34.54 -17.68 -51.22
CA CYS A 323 33.28 -17.06 -51.62
C CYS A 323 33.51 -15.91 -52.62
N GLY A 324 32.67 -15.80 -53.63
CA GLY A 324 32.65 -14.77 -54.67
C GLY A 324 33.30 -15.17 -56.00
N ASN A 325 33.39 -16.47 -56.32
CA ASN A 325 33.82 -16.98 -57.63
C ASN A 325 32.64 -17.20 -58.60
N GLY A 326 31.39 -17.01 -58.14
CA GLY A 326 30.16 -17.19 -58.91
C GLY A 326 29.66 -18.63 -59.01
N VAL A 327 30.26 -19.57 -58.28
CA VAL A 327 29.91 -21.01 -58.27
C VAL A 327 29.79 -21.47 -56.83
N CYS A 328 28.64 -22.02 -56.46
CA CYS A 328 28.44 -22.58 -55.12
C CYS A 328 29.32 -23.83 -54.91
N ASP A 329 30.48 -23.67 -54.28
CA ASP A 329 31.44 -24.74 -54.04
C ASP A 329 30.96 -25.70 -52.95
N ALA A 330 31.53 -26.92 -52.87
CA ALA A 330 31.04 -28.00 -51.99
C ALA A 330 31.05 -27.67 -50.48
N ASN A 331 31.81 -26.65 -50.07
CA ASN A 331 31.88 -26.15 -48.68
C ASN A 331 31.14 -24.82 -48.48
N GLU A 332 30.49 -24.33 -49.53
CA GLU A 332 29.73 -23.10 -49.53
C GLU A 332 28.24 -23.43 -49.39
N ASN A 333 27.52 -22.55 -48.71
CA ASN A 333 26.08 -22.61 -48.66
C ASN A 333 25.49 -21.21 -48.58
N CYS A 334 24.18 -21.10 -48.62
CA CYS A 334 23.50 -19.80 -48.66
C CYS A 334 23.67 -18.95 -47.38
N ASP A 335 24.15 -19.52 -46.26
CA ASP A 335 24.49 -18.77 -45.03
C ASP A 335 25.96 -18.31 -45.03
N THR A 336 26.87 -19.11 -45.59
CA THR A 336 28.32 -18.84 -45.59
C THR A 336 28.80 -18.09 -46.84
N CYS A 337 28.10 -18.25 -47.95
CA CYS A 337 28.40 -17.61 -49.23
C CYS A 337 27.13 -17.35 -50.05
N ALA A 338 26.29 -16.42 -49.57
CA ALA A 338 25.04 -16.05 -50.23
C ALA A 338 25.22 -15.55 -51.68
N SER A 339 26.42 -15.05 -52.02
CA SER A 339 26.78 -14.53 -53.35
C SER A 339 26.81 -15.60 -54.44
N ASP A 340 27.40 -16.76 -54.12
CA ASP A 340 27.62 -17.84 -55.08
C ASP A 340 26.55 -18.94 -54.93
N CYS A 341 26.01 -19.09 -53.71
CA CYS A 341 24.94 -20.01 -53.37
C CYS A 341 23.57 -19.32 -53.23
N LEU A 342 23.22 -18.41 -54.15
CA LEU A 342 21.92 -17.74 -54.15
C LEU A 342 20.79 -18.77 -54.25
N CYS A 343 19.88 -18.74 -53.28
CA CYS A 343 18.64 -19.48 -53.39
C CYS A 343 17.80 -18.89 -54.54
N LYS A 344 17.29 -19.77 -55.41
CA LYS A 344 16.36 -19.37 -56.49
C LYS A 344 15.19 -18.58 -55.88
N GLN A 345 14.60 -17.65 -56.65
CA GLN A 345 13.58 -16.67 -56.21
C GLN A 345 12.37 -17.24 -55.42
N THR A 346 12.16 -18.56 -55.42
CA THR A 346 11.09 -19.24 -54.68
C THR A 346 11.55 -19.92 -53.39
N ALA A 347 12.79 -19.66 -52.94
CA ALA A 347 13.40 -20.28 -51.77
C ALA A 347 14.20 -19.25 -50.95
N TYR A 348 14.25 -19.43 -49.63
CA TYR A 348 15.06 -18.62 -48.72
C TYR A 348 16.12 -19.49 -48.05
N CYS A 349 17.21 -18.87 -47.60
CA CYS A 349 18.24 -19.59 -46.87
C CYS A 349 17.81 -19.82 -45.42
N SER A 350 17.88 -21.07 -44.97
CA SER A 350 17.65 -21.43 -43.57
C SER A 350 18.61 -22.55 -43.19
N LYS A 351 19.55 -22.24 -42.28
CA LYS A 351 20.57 -23.18 -41.79
C LYS A 351 21.42 -23.78 -42.92
N GLY A 352 21.86 -22.94 -43.85
CA GLY A 352 22.71 -23.32 -44.97
C GLY A 352 22.00 -24.14 -46.05
N LEU A 353 20.66 -24.23 -46.02
CA LEU A 353 19.88 -24.92 -47.05
C LEU A 353 18.84 -23.99 -47.64
N CYS A 354 18.73 -24.00 -48.97
CA CYS A 354 17.66 -23.30 -49.67
C CYS A 354 16.34 -24.03 -49.48
N THR A 355 15.49 -23.47 -48.62
CA THR A 355 14.19 -24.02 -48.29
C THR A 355 13.12 -23.33 -49.15
N LYS A 356 12.28 -24.12 -49.83
CA LYS A 356 11.18 -23.60 -50.67
C LYS A 356 10.15 -22.89 -49.78
N CYS A 357 9.77 -21.64 -50.11
CA CYS A 357 8.84 -20.86 -49.28
C CYS A 357 7.46 -21.55 -49.22
N PRO A 358 6.99 -21.97 -48.02
CA PRO A 358 5.69 -22.59 -47.85
C PRO A 358 4.64 -21.55 -47.42
N LYS A 359 3.86 -21.05 -48.40
CA LYS A 359 2.44 -20.59 -48.26
C LYS A 359 2.11 -19.12 -48.60
N CYS A 360 3.03 -18.27 -49.05
CA CYS A 360 2.63 -17.05 -49.77
C CYS A 360 3.59 -16.71 -50.90
N THR A 361 3.07 -16.09 -51.96
CA THR A 361 3.88 -15.65 -53.12
C THR A 361 4.65 -14.39 -52.72
N PRO A 362 5.99 -14.38 -52.74
CA PRO A 362 6.76 -13.18 -52.40
C PRO A 362 6.35 -11.99 -53.28
N GLY A 363 6.12 -10.84 -52.64
CA GLY A 363 5.69 -9.62 -53.33
C GLY A 363 4.17 -9.40 -53.40
N THR A 364 3.35 -10.27 -52.81
CA THR A 364 1.92 -9.99 -52.60
C THR A 364 1.70 -9.16 -51.33
N TYR A 365 0.68 -8.29 -51.39
CA TYR A 365 0.23 -7.47 -50.27
C TYR A 365 -1.12 -7.98 -49.76
N GLN A 366 -1.40 -7.82 -48.47
CA GLN A 366 -2.74 -8.02 -47.92
C GLN A 366 -3.08 -6.91 -46.93
N CYS A 367 -4.38 -6.60 -46.84
CA CYS A 367 -4.93 -5.67 -45.87
C CYS A 367 -5.43 -6.45 -44.64
N ILE A 368 -4.88 -6.17 -43.46
CA ILE A 368 -5.26 -6.83 -42.20
C ILE A 368 -6.08 -5.87 -41.35
N SER A 369 -7.27 -6.30 -40.93
CA SER A 369 -8.13 -5.54 -40.01
C SER A 369 -7.70 -5.78 -38.56
N LEU A 370 -7.38 -4.71 -37.82
CA LEU A 370 -7.07 -4.80 -36.40
C LEU A 370 -8.32 -4.54 -35.55
N PHE A 371 -9.10 -5.56 -35.24
CA PHE A 371 -10.15 -5.42 -34.21
C PHE A 371 -9.52 -5.13 -32.84
N PRO A 372 -10.03 -4.16 -32.04
CA PRO A 372 -11.27 -3.40 -32.19
C PRO A 372 -11.11 -1.97 -32.77
N HIS A 373 -10.02 -1.66 -33.49
CA HIS A 373 -9.76 -0.32 -34.02
C HIS A 373 -10.21 -0.17 -35.49
N PRO A 374 -10.63 1.03 -35.94
CA PRO A 374 -11.08 1.29 -37.32
C PRO A 374 -9.92 1.42 -38.33
N PHE A 375 -8.74 0.88 -38.02
CA PHE A 375 -7.53 1.01 -38.83
C PHE A 375 -7.21 -0.28 -39.58
N VAL A 376 -6.65 -0.13 -40.78
CA VAL A 376 -6.23 -1.24 -41.64
C VAL A 376 -4.74 -1.18 -41.85
N GLU A 377 -4.09 -2.34 -41.74
CA GLU A 377 -2.65 -2.47 -41.90
C GLU A 377 -2.30 -3.10 -43.25
N LEU A 378 -1.43 -2.46 -44.00
CA LEU A 378 -0.87 -3.02 -45.21
C LEU A 378 0.38 -3.84 -44.86
N SER A 379 0.31 -5.13 -45.12
CA SER A 379 1.43 -6.05 -44.91
C SER A 379 1.96 -6.57 -46.24
N LYS A 380 3.26 -6.82 -46.32
CA LYS A 380 3.91 -7.49 -47.46
C LYS A 380 4.39 -8.87 -47.03
N CYS A 381 4.11 -9.88 -47.84
CA CYS A 381 4.64 -11.22 -47.58
C CYS A 381 6.14 -11.26 -47.92
N GLU A 382 6.97 -11.55 -46.91
CA GLU A 382 8.38 -11.87 -47.02
C GLU A 382 8.59 -13.27 -46.43
N CYS A 383 8.46 -14.30 -47.28
CA CYS A 383 8.57 -15.73 -46.99
C CYS A 383 8.18 -16.12 -45.55
N ASP A 384 6.87 -16.34 -45.38
CA ASP A 384 6.17 -16.81 -44.17
C ASP A 384 5.94 -15.77 -43.08
N LYS A 385 6.45 -14.54 -43.25
CA LYS A 385 6.11 -13.42 -42.37
C LYS A 385 5.49 -12.30 -43.16
N TRP A 386 4.35 -11.83 -42.65
CA TRP A 386 3.78 -10.57 -43.06
C TRP A 386 4.59 -9.47 -42.37
N THR A 387 5.45 -8.81 -43.13
CA THR A 387 6.21 -7.66 -42.65
C THR A 387 5.31 -6.44 -42.80
N TYR A 388 5.08 -5.77 -41.68
CA TYR A 388 4.26 -4.57 -41.62
C TYR A 388 4.95 -3.43 -42.37
N LEU A 389 4.26 -2.83 -43.34
CA LEU A 389 4.79 -1.68 -44.07
C LEU A 389 4.31 -0.36 -43.46
N THR A 390 3.01 -0.21 -43.23
CA THR A 390 2.43 1.05 -42.75
C THR A 390 0.98 0.89 -42.25
N THR A 391 0.51 1.80 -41.38
CA THR A 391 -0.90 1.90 -40.98
C THR A 391 -1.60 2.83 -41.96
N CYS A 392 -2.69 2.38 -42.57
CA CYS A 392 -3.59 3.29 -43.25
C CYS A 392 -4.50 3.93 -42.19
N LYS A 393 -4.44 5.25 -42.01
CA LYS A 393 -5.35 6.01 -41.10
C LYS A 393 -6.74 6.26 -41.69
N LEU A 394 -7.06 5.58 -42.79
CA LEU A 394 -8.28 5.73 -43.58
C LEU A 394 -9.11 4.44 -43.55
N PRO A 395 -10.42 4.48 -43.81
CA PRO A 395 -11.31 3.31 -43.79
C PRO A 395 -10.85 2.20 -44.77
N PHE A 396 -11.33 0.97 -44.57
CA PHE A 396 -10.87 -0.25 -45.27
C PHE A 396 -10.85 -0.15 -46.81
N GLU A 397 -11.70 0.69 -47.38
CA GLU A 397 -11.80 0.95 -48.82
C GLU A 397 -10.58 1.67 -49.41
N SER A 398 -9.74 2.27 -48.56
CA SER A 398 -8.49 2.95 -48.94
C SER A 398 -7.27 2.04 -49.05
N CYS A 399 -7.39 0.72 -48.83
CA CYS A 399 -6.24 -0.20 -48.87
C CYS A 399 -6.22 -0.98 -50.20
N ASN A 400 -5.26 -0.67 -51.08
CA ASN A 400 -5.18 -1.27 -52.42
C ASN A 400 -4.12 -2.39 -52.47
N GLU A 401 -4.57 -3.65 -52.31
CA GLU A 401 -3.71 -4.85 -52.29
C GLU A 401 -2.93 -5.07 -53.59
N LYS A 402 -3.41 -4.56 -54.74
CA LYS A 402 -2.73 -4.70 -56.03
C LYS A 402 -1.58 -3.71 -56.19
N LEU A 403 -1.71 -2.52 -55.61
CA LEU A 403 -0.73 -1.44 -55.74
C LEU A 403 0.23 -1.35 -54.54
N GLY A 404 -0.09 -2.00 -53.42
CA GLY A 404 0.72 -1.94 -52.20
C GLY A 404 0.77 -0.55 -51.59
N LYS A 405 -0.35 0.20 -51.64
CA LYS A 405 -0.45 1.58 -51.13
C LYS A 405 -1.79 1.81 -50.41
N CYS A 406 -1.79 2.77 -49.49
CA CYS A 406 -3.02 3.36 -48.97
C CYS A 406 -3.41 4.53 -49.90
N GLU A 407 -4.62 4.53 -50.44
CA GLU A 407 -5.19 5.58 -51.31
C GLU A 407 -6.21 6.46 -50.59
#